data_AF-A0A6B1H6R1-F1
#
_entry.id   AF-A0A6B1H6R1-F1
#
_cell.length_a   1.000
_cell.length_b   1.000
_cell.length_c   1.000
_cell.angle_alpha   90.00
_cell.angle_beta   90.00
_cell.angle_gamma   90.00
#
_symmetry.space_group_name_H-M   'P 1'
#
loop_
_entity.id
_entity.type
_entity.pdbx_description
1 polymer ?
#
loop_
_entity_poly.entity_id
_entity_poly.type
_entity_poly.pdbx_seq_one_letter_code
_entity_poly.pdbx_strand_id
1 'polypeptide(L)'
;MAERFFNTSGPVVPPRHYSIPPLERFDLDEVLRLIRDERYFVLHAPRQTGKTSALLALRDLLNEGSEYRCVYANVETGQTARGDVATGIQTVLAEISERALVTLGDGFLDETWERTLNRAGPHGALRQALGRWSRNDPKPLVLMIDEIDALVGDTLISVLRQLRAGYDMRPTGFPQSVILCGIRDVRDYRIHSESAGEIVTGGSAFNIKAESLRLGDLDEADVRALLGQHTIETRQGFTDAALATVWNQSQGQPWLVNALAYEACFKNKANRDRSRMIDAEAIMDAREELILGRQTHLHQLADKLREERVRRVVEPVLSGGTGGADEASPDDVEYVRDLGLLARRGTRRIANPIYREVIPRELMYAREDEILQETEWYVKPDGDLDVDGLLTAFQRFFREHSEHWIERFQYKEAGPQLLLQAFLQRIVNGGGRIEREYALGRRRTDLLIVWPPGRFKGGAEPGPARRYVVECKVLHGDLDTTIREGLEQTLDYMDRCRGESGHLVIFDRHESKPWEEKLYRREQSHDGRSVTVWGA
;
A
#
# COMPACT_ATOMS: atom_id res chain seq x y z
N MET A 1 6.64 -12.45 32.13
CA MET A 1 5.82 -12.14 30.95
C MET A 1 6.73 -12.16 29.73
N ALA A 2 6.24 -12.57 28.56
CA ALA A 2 7.02 -12.48 27.33
C ALA A 2 7.29 -11.00 27.00
N GLU A 3 8.46 -10.69 26.44
CA GLU A 3 8.81 -9.34 25.97
C GLU A 3 7.81 -8.88 24.89
N ARG A 4 7.40 -7.60 24.93
CA ARG A 4 6.56 -7.02 23.89
C ARG A 4 7.36 -6.84 22.59
N PHE A 5 6.67 -6.83 21.45
CA PHE A 5 7.32 -6.67 20.15
C PHE A 5 6.47 -5.83 19.18
N PHE A 6 7.07 -5.34 18.10
CA PHE A 6 6.36 -4.63 17.04
C PHE A 6 5.53 -5.62 16.22
N ASN A 7 4.22 -5.38 16.11
CA ASN A 7 3.32 -6.34 15.49
C ASN A 7 3.14 -6.09 13.99
N THR A 8 3.27 -7.14 13.18
CA THR A 8 3.13 -7.08 11.72
C THR A 8 2.00 -7.96 11.18
N SER A 9 1.27 -8.66 12.05
CA SER A 9 0.18 -9.56 11.65
C SER A 9 -0.99 -9.54 12.64
N GLY A 10 -2.21 -9.57 12.09
CA GLY A 10 -3.44 -9.58 12.88
C GLY A 10 -3.64 -8.33 13.76
N PRO A 11 -4.66 -8.34 14.63
CA PRO A 11 -4.94 -7.24 15.54
C PRO A 11 -3.85 -7.04 16.58
N VAL A 12 -3.62 -5.77 16.95
CA VAL A 12 -2.73 -5.38 18.04
C VAL A 12 -3.31 -5.81 19.39
N VAL A 13 -2.48 -6.45 20.23
CA VAL A 13 -2.79 -6.87 21.59
C VAL A 13 -1.86 -6.11 22.54
N PRO A 14 -2.32 -5.05 23.24
CA PRO A 14 -1.42 -4.14 23.97
C PRO A 14 -0.47 -4.82 24.97
N PRO A 15 -0.90 -5.84 25.76
CA PRO A 15 0.00 -6.55 26.66
C PRO A 15 1.14 -7.33 25.97
N ARG A 16 1.04 -7.59 24.66
CA ARG A 16 2.01 -8.37 23.88
C ARG A 16 2.75 -7.54 22.83
N HIS A 17 2.15 -6.45 22.37
CA HIS A 17 2.65 -5.70 21.21
C HIS A 17 2.86 -4.23 21.58
N TYR A 18 3.92 -3.61 21.05
CA TYR A 18 4.06 -2.15 21.07
C TYR A 18 2.90 -1.53 20.27
N SER A 19 2.26 -0.50 20.81
CA SER A 19 1.05 0.06 20.19
C SER A 19 0.79 1.49 20.58
N ILE A 20 0.32 2.30 19.63
CA ILE A 20 -0.42 3.52 19.93
C ILE A 20 -1.85 3.12 20.30
N PRO A 21 -2.45 3.70 21.35
CA PRO A 21 -3.81 3.36 21.77
C PRO A 21 -4.78 3.38 20.58
N PRO A 22 -5.51 2.29 20.29
CA PRO A 22 -6.35 2.21 19.11
C PRO A 22 -7.45 3.27 19.04
N LEU A 23 -7.92 3.75 20.21
CA LEU A 23 -8.94 4.79 20.32
C LEU A 23 -8.42 6.21 20.02
N GLU A 24 -7.10 6.43 20.05
CA GLU A 24 -6.48 7.71 19.68
C GLU A 24 -6.25 7.82 18.16
N ARG A 25 -6.47 6.73 17.41
CA ARG A 25 -6.18 6.65 15.98
C ARG A 25 -7.24 7.31 15.09
N PHE A 26 -8.39 7.65 15.66
CA PHE A 26 -9.50 8.35 15.02
C PHE A 26 -10.11 9.36 16.00
N ASP A 27 -10.93 10.28 15.50
CA ASP A 27 -11.66 11.22 16.34
C ASP A 27 -12.73 10.47 17.14
N LEU A 28 -12.37 10.05 18.36
CA LEU A 28 -13.25 9.29 19.23
C LEU A 28 -14.49 10.10 19.63
N ASP A 29 -14.33 11.40 19.86
CA ASP A 29 -15.44 12.27 20.25
C ASP A 29 -16.47 12.39 19.13
N GLU A 30 -16.01 12.51 17.88
CA GLU A 30 -16.88 12.46 16.70
C GLU A 30 -17.58 11.12 16.55
N VAL A 31 -16.86 10.00 16.71
CA VAL A 31 -17.46 8.65 16.66
C VAL A 31 -18.54 8.47 17.74
N LEU A 32 -18.24 8.84 18.98
CA LEU A 32 -19.20 8.72 20.08
C LEU A 32 -20.37 9.69 19.91
N ARG A 33 -20.16 10.88 19.32
CA ARG A 33 -21.23 11.80 18.93
C ARG A 33 -22.14 11.16 17.89
N LEU A 34 -21.60 10.57 16.82
CA LEU A 34 -22.39 9.90 15.79
C LEU A 34 -23.21 8.73 16.35
N ILE A 35 -22.65 7.97 17.28
CA ILE A 35 -23.38 6.86 17.94
C ILE A 35 -24.55 7.40 18.76
N ARG A 36 -24.32 8.44 19.58
CA ARG A 36 -25.35 9.10 20.39
C ARG A 36 -26.44 9.76 19.55
N ASP A 37 -26.06 10.34 18.42
CA ASP A 37 -26.97 10.95 17.44
C ASP A 37 -27.70 9.90 16.57
N GLU A 38 -27.58 8.61 16.92
CA GLU A 38 -28.20 7.48 16.22
C GLU A 38 -27.89 7.51 14.72
N ARG A 39 -26.61 7.66 14.36
CA ARG A 39 -26.17 7.72 12.95
C ARG A 39 -25.61 6.40 12.48
N TYR A 40 -25.91 6.08 11.22
CA TYR A 40 -25.18 5.06 10.48
C TYR A 40 -24.05 5.76 9.73
N PHE A 41 -22.85 5.22 9.81
CA PHE A 41 -21.67 5.84 9.20
C PHE A 41 -20.68 4.79 8.72
N VAL A 42 -19.73 5.23 7.90
CA VAL A 42 -18.67 4.38 7.37
C VAL A 42 -17.36 4.74 8.06
N LEU A 43 -16.56 3.73 8.39
CA LEU A 43 -15.16 3.88 8.77
C LEU A 43 -14.31 3.20 7.68
N HIS A 44 -13.52 3.96 6.93
CA HIS A 44 -12.68 3.39 5.88
C HIS A 44 -11.21 3.70 6.10
N ALA A 45 -10.33 2.80 5.66
CA ALA A 45 -8.90 3.07 5.58
C ALA A 45 -8.18 1.99 4.76
N PRO A 46 -6.99 2.29 4.23
CA PRO A 46 -6.15 1.32 3.56
C PRO A 46 -5.93 0.04 4.39
N ARG A 47 -5.53 -1.05 3.73
CA ARG A 47 -5.13 -2.28 4.40
C ARG A 47 -3.99 -1.99 5.40
N GLN A 48 -4.00 -2.73 6.51
CA GLN A 48 -2.95 -2.68 7.53
C GLN A 48 -2.75 -1.31 8.23
N THR A 49 -3.84 -0.56 8.43
CA THR A 49 -3.84 0.74 9.13
C THR A 49 -4.31 0.67 10.60
N GLY A 50 -4.78 -0.50 11.04
CA GLY A 50 -5.28 -0.72 12.40
C GLY A 50 -6.81 -0.66 12.57
N LYS A 51 -7.59 -0.70 11.49
CA LYS A 51 -9.07 -0.64 11.51
C LYS A 51 -9.70 -1.60 12.50
N THR A 52 -9.40 -2.89 12.38
CA THR A 52 -9.95 -3.92 13.27
C THR A 52 -9.55 -3.67 14.73
N SER A 53 -8.31 -3.24 15.02
CA SER A 53 -7.89 -2.90 16.38
C SER A 53 -8.66 -1.71 16.96
N ALA A 54 -8.92 -0.69 16.14
CA ALA A 54 -9.73 0.47 16.52
C ALA A 54 -11.18 0.08 16.81
N LEU A 55 -11.81 -0.75 15.96
CA LEU A 55 -13.18 -1.22 16.15
C LEU A 55 -13.33 -2.13 17.38
N LEU A 56 -12.37 -3.04 17.62
CA LEU A 56 -12.39 -3.90 18.80
C LEU A 56 -12.26 -3.07 20.08
N ALA A 57 -11.36 -2.07 20.12
CA ALA A 57 -11.24 -1.19 21.27
C ALA A 57 -12.50 -0.33 21.49
N LEU A 58 -13.14 0.15 20.41
CA LEU A 58 -14.39 0.90 20.50
C LEU A 58 -15.54 0.02 21.02
N ARG A 59 -15.64 -1.23 20.56
CA ARG A 59 -16.58 -2.21 21.08
C ARG A 59 -16.40 -2.41 22.58
N ASP A 60 -15.15 -2.61 23.02
CA ASP A 60 -14.83 -2.84 24.42
C ASP A 60 -15.21 -1.63 25.27
N LEU A 61 -14.84 -0.41 24.83
CA LEU A 61 -15.25 0.84 25.48
C LEU A 61 -16.78 0.96 25.63
N LEU A 62 -17.54 0.66 24.57
CA LEU A 62 -19.00 0.76 24.61
C LEU A 62 -19.65 -0.29 25.52
N ASN A 63 -19.06 -1.49 25.61
CA ASN A 63 -19.57 -2.60 26.42
C ASN A 63 -19.13 -2.53 27.88
N GLU A 64 -18.05 -1.82 28.21
CA GLU A 64 -17.71 -1.43 29.58
C GLU A 64 -18.75 -0.47 30.16
N GLY A 65 -19.35 0.37 29.30
CA GLY A 65 -20.50 1.20 29.62
C GLY A 65 -21.79 0.40 29.84
N SER A 66 -22.79 1.05 30.43
CA SER A 66 -24.12 0.45 30.62
C SER A 66 -25.15 0.85 29.55
N GLU A 67 -24.80 1.82 28.70
CA GLU A 67 -25.70 2.47 27.75
C GLU A 67 -25.98 1.64 26.51
N TYR A 68 -25.01 0.88 26.02
CA TYR A 68 -25.09 0.18 24.73
C TYR A 68 -24.83 -1.31 24.86
N ARG A 69 -25.27 -2.05 23.85
CA ARG A 69 -24.76 -3.38 23.52
C ARG A 69 -24.06 -3.27 22.19
N CYS A 70 -22.77 -3.53 22.15
CA CYS A 70 -21.96 -3.39 20.94
C CYS A 70 -21.47 -4.75 20.45
N VAL A 71 -21.71 -5.05 19.18
CA VAL A 71 -21.19 -6.25 18.51
C VAL A 71 -20.35 -5.87 17.30
N TYR A 72 -19.15 -6.44 17.25
CA TYR A 72 -18.27 -6.39 16.09
C TYR A 72 -18.38 -7.73 15.34
N ALA A 73 -18.58 -7.67 14.03
CA ALA A 73 -18.66 -8.82 13.14
C ALA A 73 -17.77 -8.60 11.92
N ASN A 74 -16.93 -9.58 11.58
CA ASN A 74 -16.09 -9.53 10.38
C ASN A 74 -16.73 -10.43 9.31
N VAL A 75 -17.16 -9.84 8.20
CA VAL A 75 -17.91 -10.56 7.16
C VAL A 75 -17.05 -11.05 5.99
N GLU A 76 -15.72 -11.09 6.16
CA GLU A 76 -14.76 -11.50 5.11
C GLU A 76 -15.05 -12.91 4.58
N THR A 77 -15.50 -13.82 5.43
CA THR A 77 -15.90 -15.20 5.05
C THR A 77 -17.00 -15.23 4.00
N GLY A 78 -17.84 -14.19 3.95
CA GLY A 78 -18.90 -14.01 2.95
C GLY A 78 -18.38 -13.79 1.52
N GLN A 79 -17.09 -13.49 1.34
CA GLN A 79 -16.48 -13.36 0.00
C GLN A 79 -16.64 -14.64 -0.84
N THR A 80 -16.66 -15.80 -0.19
CA THR A 80 -16.80 -17.11 -0.86
C THR A 80 -18.15 -17.29 -1.54
N ALA A 81 -19.18 -16.55 -1.13
CA ALA A 81 -20.50 -16.58 -1.74
C ALA A 81 -20.52 -16.02 -3.17
N ARG A 82 -19.52 -15.21 -3.56
CA ARG A 82 -19.33 -14.68 -4.92
C ARG A 82 -20.60 -14.10 -5.57
N GLY A 83 -21.46 -13.44 -4.79
CA GLY A 83 -22.71 -12.85 -5.27
C GLY A 83 -23.96 -13.66 -4.93
N ASP A 84 -23.85 -14.93 -4.53
CA ASP A 84 -24.97 -15.73 -4.02
C ASP A 84 -25.53 -15.13 -2.73
N VAL A 85 -26.68 -14.48 -2.86
CA VAL A 85 -27.36 -13.79 -1.76
C VAL A 85 -27.78 -14.75 -0.66
N ALA A 86 -28.15 -16.00 -0.98
CA ALA A 86 -28.60 -16.95 0.02
C ALA A 86 -27.45 -17.36 0.94
N THR A 87 -26.38 -17.85 0.33
CA THR A 87 -25.16 -18.24 1.06
C THR A 87 -24.56 -17.03 1.78
N GLY A 88 -24.46 -15.88 1.12
CA GLY A 88 -23.87 -14.67 1.72
C GLY A 88 -24.63 -14.17 2.94
N ILE A 89 -25.97 -14.12 2.89
CA ILE A 89 -26.79 -13.66 4.04
C ILE A 89 -26.75 -14.68 5.18
N GLN A 90 -26.72 -15.97 4.88
CA GLN A 90 -26.51 -17.01 5.87
C GLN A 90 -25.18 -16.81 6.61
N THR A 91 -24.08 -16.62 5.88
CA THR A 91 -22.75 -16.39 6.48
C THR A 91 -22.71 -15.13 7.35
N VAL A 92 -23.30 -14.02 6.88
CA VAL A 92 -23.36 -12.78 7.67
C VAL A 92 -24.16 -12.96 8.96
N LEU A 93 -25.31 -13.64 8.90
CA LEU A 93 -26.13 -13.92 10.08
C LEU A 93 -25.40 -14.82 11.09
N ALA A 94 -24.74 -15.87 10.61
CA ALA A 94 -23.97 -16.78 11.45
C ALA A 94 -22.84 -16.05 12.19
N GLU A 95 -22.05 -15.21 11.50
CA GLU A 95 -20.98 -14.43 12.12
C GLU A 95 -21.53 -13.46 13.19
N ILE A 96 -22.59 -12.70 12.88
CA ILE A 96 -23.19 -11.77 13.86
C ILE A 96 -23.70 -12.53 15.09
N SER A 97 -24.33 -13.69 14.87
CA SER A 97 -24.83 -14.57 15.93
C SER A 97 -23.71 -15.06 16.84
N GLU A 98 -22.64 -15.62 16.26
CA GLU A 98 -21.48 -16.10 17.01
C GLU A 98 -20.83 -14.96 17.81
N ARG A 99 -20.68 -13.78 17.21
CA ARG A 99 -20.07 -12.62 17.87
C ARG A 99 -20.94 -12.06 18.99
N ALA A 100 -22.26 -12.08 18.84
CA ALA A 100 -23.18 -11.72 19.91
C ALA A 100 -23.04 -12.65 21.10
N LEU A 101 -22.97 -13.97 20.86
CA LEU A 101 -22.80 -14.97 21.90
C LEU A 101 -21.45 -14.82 22.62
N VAL A 102 -20.34 -14.70 21.88
CA VAL A 102 -19.00 -14.63 22.45
C VAL A 102 -18.73 -13.30 23.17
N THR A 103 -19.23 -12.19 22.63
CA THR A 103 -18.93 -10.85 23.17
C THR A 103 -19.89 -10.45 24.30
N LEU A 104 -21.19 -10.71 24.12
CA LEU A 104 -22.23 -10.25 25.04
C LEU A 104 -22.82 -11.37 25.91
N GLY A 105 -22.53 -12.64 25.60
CA GLY A 105 -23.27 -13.77 26.19
C GLY A 105 -24.72 -13.88 25.71
N ASP A 106 -25.07 -13.21 24.60
CA ASP A 106 -26.43 -13.16 24.07
C ASP A 106 -26.67 -14.27 23.03
N GLY A 107 -27.39 -15.32 23.43
CA GLY A 107 -27.77 -16.45 22.58
C GLY A 107 -29.03 -16.24 21.74
N PHE A 108 -29.68 -15.07 21.79
CA PHE A 108 -30.97 -14.87 21.11
C PHE A 108 -30.89 -15.11 19.60
N LEU A 109 -29.84 -14.61 18.95
CA LEU A 109 -29.67 -14.83 17.51
C LEU A 109 -29.39 -16.29 17.20
N ASP A 110 -28.55 -16.96 18.00
CA ASP A 110 -28.16 -18.36 17.81
C ASP A 110 -29.38 -19.28 17.72
N GLU A 111 -30.36 -19.05 18.58
CA GLU A 111 -31.61 -19.81 18.62
C GLU A 111 -32.62 -19.43 17.51
N THR A 112 -32.47 -18.26 16.87
CA THR A 112 -33.55 -17.68 16.06
C THR A 112 -33.20 -17.35 14.62
N TRP A 113 -31.92 -17.24 14.25
CA TRP A 113 -31.51 -16.75 12.94
C TRP A 113 -31.89 -17.74 11.82
N GLU A 114 -31.71 -19.06 12.00
CA GLU A 114 -32.08 -20.08 11.00
C GLU A 114 -33.58 -20.07 10.69
N ARG A 115 -34.42 -20.05 11.73
CA ARG A 115 -35.87 -19.96 11.59
C ARG A 115 -36.28 -18.66 10.89
N THR A 116 -35.55 -17.58 11.15
CA THR A 116 -35.79 -16.28 10.50
C THR A 116 -35.42 -16.34 9.02
N LEU A 117 -34.28 -16.96 8.68
CA LEU A 117 -33.84 -17.18 7.31
C LEU A 117 -34.86 -18.02 6.52
N ASN A 118 -35.30 -19.15 7.09
CA ASN A 118 -36.27 -20.04 6.45
C ASN A 118 -37.63 -19.37 6.20
N ARG A 119 -38.07 -18.48 7.09
CA ARG A 119 -39.37 -17.80 6.97
C ARG A 119 -39.32 -16.54 6.09
N ALA A 120 -38.27 -15.74 6.23
CA ALA A 120 -38.16 -14.45 5.55
C ALA A 120 -37.53 -14.55 4.15
N GLY A 121 -36.81 -15.65 3.89
CA GLY A 121 -35.94 -15.77 2.72
C GLY A 121 -34.70 -14.90 2.82
N PRO A 122 -33.71 -15.12 1.94
CA PRO A 122 -32.40 -14.48 2.04
C PRO A 122 -32.44 -12.96 1.85
N HIS A 123 -33.40 -12.43 1.10
CA HIS A 123 -33.56 -10.98 0.89
C HIS A 123 -34.25 -10.23 2.05
N GLY A 124 -34.73 -10.93 3.07
CA GLY A 124 -35.39 -10.32 4.23
C GLY A 124 -34.87 -10.78 5.59
N ALA A 125 -34.05 -11.83 5.61
CA ALA A 125 -33.61 -12.49 6.84
C ALA A 125 -32.77 -11.57 7.73
N LEU A 126 -31.79 -10.85 7.17
CA LEU A 126 -30.92 -9.95 7.94
C LEU A 126 -31.75 -8.86 8.62
N ARG A 127 -32.63 -8.20 7.88
CA ARG A 127 -33.51 -7.16 8.44
C ARG A 127 -34.39 -7.71 9.56
N GLN A 128 -35.01 -8.88 9.37
CA GLN A 128 -35.88 -9.46 10.38
C GLN A 128 -35.12 -9.93 11.63
N ALA A 129 -33.95 -10.53 11.46
CA ALA A 129 -33.12 -11.00 12.56
C ALA A 129 -32.65 -9.82 13.43
N LEU A 130 -32.06 -8.79 12.81
CA LEU A 130 -31.60 -7.60 13.52
C LEU A 130 -32.74 -6.86 14.23
N GLY A 131 -33.91 -6.76 13.60
CA GLY A 131 -35.07 -6.11 14.22
C GLY A 131 -35.73 -6.92 15.33
N ARG A 132 -35.65 -8.25 15.31
CA ARG A 132 -36.06 -9.09 16.44
C ARG A 132 -35.08 -8.98 17.59
N TRP A 133 -33.79 -9.02 17.27
CA TRP A 133 -32.72 -8.95 18.26
C TRP A 133 -32.70 -7.60 18.99
N SER A 134 -32.89 -6.49 18.26
CA SER A 134 -32.94 -5.15 18.87
C SER A 134 -34.13 -4.98 19.82
N ARG A 135 -35.27 -5.65 19.57
CA ARG A 135 -36.45 -5.61 20.45
C ARG A 135 -36.36 -6.55 21.65
N ASN A 136 -35.43 -7.50 21.62
CA ASN A 136 -35.28 -8.49 22.68
C ASN A 136 -34.65 -7.90 23.96
N ASP A 137 -34.03 -6.73 23.85
CA ASP A 137 -33.32 -6.08 24.95
C ASP A 137 -33.60 -4.58 24.93
N PRO A 138 -33.88 -3.94 26.07
CA PRO A 138 -34.10 -2.50 26.13
C PRO A 138 -32.85 -1.66 25.82
N LYS A 139 -31.64 -2.22 25.96
CA LYS A 139 -30.40 -1.50 25.66
C LYS A 139 -30.19 -1.36 24.14
N PRO A 140 -29.97 -0.15 23.62
CA PRO A 140 -29.71 0.05 22.21
C PRO A 140 -28.52 -0.75 21.68
N LEU A 141 -28.69 -1.27 20.47
CA LEU A 141 -27.69 -2.09 19.79
C LEU A 141 -26.83 -1.22 18.85
N VAL A 142 -25.51 -1.30 19.01
CA VAL A 142 -24.51 -0.79 18.07
C VAL A 142 -23.89 -1.97 17.33
N LEU A 143 -23.96 -1.97 16.01
CA LEU A 143 -23.44 -3.06 15.17
C LEU A 143 -22.30 -2.55 14.28
N MET A 144 -21.12 -3.14 14.42
CA MET A 144 -19.95 -2.86 13.59
C MET A 144 -19.75 -4.04 12.62
N ILE A 145 -19.77 -3.76 11.32
CA ILE A 145 -19.56 -4.76 10.26
C ILE A 145 -18.25 -4.42 9.56
N ASP A 146 -17.20 -5.19 9.85
CA ASP A 146 -15.87 -5.04 9.28
C ASP A 146 -15.68 -5.87 8.00
N GLU A 147 -14.77 -5.42 7.14
CA GLU A 147 -14.50 -5.97 5.80
C GLU A 147 -15.77 -6.09 4.93
N ILE A 148 -16.64 -5.07 4.96
CA ILE A 148 -17.89 -5.04 4.17
C ILE A 148 -17.63 -5.13 2.65
N ASP A 149 -16.47 -4.65 2.20
CA ASP A 149 -15.98 -4.76 0.82
C ASP A 149 -15.56 -6.17 0.40
N ALA A 150 -15.50 -7.12 1.32
CA ALA A 150 -15.34 -8.54 0.98
C ALA A 150 -16.60 -9.12 0.34
N LEU A 151 -17.79 -8.57 0.65
CA LEU A 151 -19.03 -8.94 -0.01
C LEU A 151 -19.05 -8.33 -1.42
N VAL A 152 -19.44 -9.12 -2.41
CA VAL A 152 -19.45 -8.70 -3.82
C VAL A 152 -20.83 -8.88 -4.46
N GLY A 153 -21.06 -8.11 -5.53
CA GLY A 153 -22.27 -8.23 -6.35
C GLY A 153 -23.57 -8.11 -5.57
N ASP A 154 -24.51 -8.99 -5.86
CA ASP A 154 -25.86 -8.97 -5.30
C ASP A 154 -25.90 -9.23 -3.78
N THR A 155 -24.89 -9.89 -3.22
CA THR A 155 -24.77 -10.12 -1.78
C THR A 155 -24.59 -8.80 -1.02
N LEU A 156 -23.63 -7.98 -1.45
CA LEU A 156 -23.39 -6.65 -0.86
C LEU A 156 -24.61 -5.74 -1.02
N ILE A 157 -25.24 -5.73 -2.20
CA ILE A 157 -26.46 -4.97 -2.46
C ILE A 157 -27.57 -5.40 -1.49
N SER A 158 -27.75 -6.71 -1.29
CA SER A 158 -28.77 -7.26 -0.39
C SER A 158 -28.56 -6.81 1.05
N VAL A 159 -27.32 -6.90 1.57
CA VAL A 159 -26.99 -6.45 2.94
C VAL A 159 -27.30 -4.96 3.11
N LEU A 160 -26.80 -4.10 2.21
CA LEU A 160 -27.01 -2.65 2.29
C LEU A 160 -28.50 -2.28 2.23
N ARG A 161 -29.26 -2.89 1.32
CA ARG A 161 -30.71 -2.63 1.19
C ARG A 161 -31.50 -3.11 2.40
N GLN A 162 -31.14 -4.25 2.99
CA GLN A 162 -31.80 -4.76 4.19
C GLN A 162 -31.54 -3.89 5.42
N LEU A 163 -30.30 -3.39 5.60
CA LEU A 163 -29.97 -2.40 6.63
C LEU A 163 -30.76 -1.10 6.42
N ARG A 164 -30.83 -0.63 5.17
CA ARG A 164 -31.61 0.57 4.80
C ARG A 164 -33.09 0.41 5.10
N ALA A 165 -33.68 -0.73 4.77
CA ALA A 165 -35.09 -1.01 4.97
C ALA A 165 -35.50 -1.19 6.45
N GLY A 166 -34.55 -1.25 7.39
CA GLY A 166 -34.83 -1.27 8.83
C GLY A 166 -34.57 0.06 9.55
N TYR A 167 -34.04 1.06 8.85
CA TYR A 167 -33.50 2.29 9.44
C TYR A 167 -34.54 3.15 10.17
N ASP A 168 -35.80 3.12 9.72
CA ASP A 168 -36.93 3.87 10.29
C ASP A 168 -37.44 3.27 11.61
N MET A 169 -37.02 2.06 11.97
CA MET A 169 -37.43 1.39 13.22
C MET A 169 -36.49 1.64 14.40
N ARG A 170 -35.45 2.46 14.23
CA ARG A 170 -34.45 2.74 15.28
C ARG A 170 -34.98 3.72 16.33
N PRO A 171 -34.42 3.74 17.56
CA PRO A 171 -33.36 2.86 18.06
C PRO A 171 -33.87 1.55 18.68
N THR A 172 -35.18 1.40 18.91
CA THR A 172 -35.76 0.28 19.69
C THR A 172 -36.12 -0.95 18.84
N GLY A 173 -36.43 -0.75 17.56
CA GLY A 173 -36.90 -1.77 16.64
C GLY A 173 -35.82 -2.32 15.69
N PHE A 174 -34.62 -1.74 15.70
CA PHE A 174 -33.49 -2.05 14.82
C PHE A 174 -32.20 -1.46 15.41
N PRO A 175 -30.97 -1.90 15.03
CA PRO A 175 -29.73 -1.37 15.60
C PRO A 175 -29.71 0.15 15.58
N GLN A 176 -29.46 0.79 16.72
CA GLN A 176 -29.41 2.25 16.83
C GLN A 176 -28.38 2.84 15.87
N SER A 177 -27.18 2.25 15.85
CA SER A 177 -26.08 2.69 15.00
C SER A 177 -25.42 1.49 14.32
N VAL A 178 -25.10 1.67 13.04
CA VAL A 178 -24.35 0.69 12.24
C VAL A 178 -23.10 1.38 11.71
N ILE A 179 -21.96 0.77 11.98
CA ILE A 179 -20.65 1.18 11.46
C ILE A 179 -20.25 0.17 10.39
N LEU A 180 -20.21 0.60 9.13
CA LEU A 180 -19.68 -0.22 8.05
C LEU A 180 -18.20 0.09 7.87
N CYS A 181 -17.34 -0.92 7.91
CA CYS A 181 -15.91 -0.75 7.78
C CYS A 181 -15.34 -1.52 6.58
N GLY A 182 -14.43 -0.87 5.85
CA GLY A 182 -13.81 -1.42 4.65
C GLY A 182 -12.62 -0.58 4.16
N ILE A 183 -12.14 -0.83 2.94
CA ILE A 183 -10.99 -0.11 2.39
C ILE A 183 -11.36 1.30 1.91
N ARG A 184 -12.59 1.50 1.43
CA ARG A 184 -13.09 2.76 0.86
C ARG A 184 -14.52 3.04 1.31
N ASP A 185 -15.03 4.23 0.99
CA ASP A 185 -16.42 4.58 1.26
C ASP A 185 -17.39 3.67 0.48
N VAL A 186 -18.45 3.21 1.14
CA VAL A 186 -19.53 2.44 0.50
C VAL A 186 -20.17 3.22 -0.66
N ARG A 187 -20.15 4.55 -0.63
CA ARG A 187 -20.67 5.39 -1.73
C ARG A 187 -19.93 5.15 -3.05
N ASP A 188 -18.64 4.83 -2.97
CA ASP A 188 -17.76 4.67 -4.13
C ASP A 188 -17.80 3.26 -4.71
N TYR A 189 -18.62 2.38 -4.11
CA TYR A 189 -18.79 1.03 -4.61
C TYR A 189 -19.61 1.06 -5.90
N ARG A 190 -18.97 0.66 -6.99
CA ARG A 190 -19.65 0.30 -8.25
C ARG A 190 -19.90 -1.20 -8.21
N ILE A 191 -21.13 -1.58 -7.88
CA ILE A 191 -21.49 -2.98 -7.65
C ILE A 191 -22.15 -3.51 -8.91
N HIS A 192 -21.53 -4.50 -9.54
CA HIS A 192 -22.12 -5.20 -10.67
C HIS A 192 -23.20 -6.14 -10.16
N SER A 193 -24.46 -5.85 -10.52
CA SER A 193 -25.59 -6.72 -10.18
C SER A 193 -25.86 -7.65 -11.36
N GLU A 194 -25.65 -8.95 -11.14
CA GLU A 194 -25.97 -9.95 -12.16
C GLU A 194 -27.48 -10.07 -12.36
N SER A 195 -28.25 -9.97 -11.27
CA SER A 195 -29.72 -10.01 -11.32
C SER A 195 -30.38 -8.80 -11.98
N ALA A 196 -29.80 -7.60 -11.84
CA ALA A 196 -30.34 -6.39 -12.47
C ALA A 196 -29.74 -6.10 -13.85
N GLY A 197 -28.63 -6.74 -14.23
CA GLY A 197 -27.92 -6.46 -15.48
C GLY A 197 -27.29 -5.05 -15.55
N GLU A 198 -27.21 -4.34 -14.41
CA GLU A 198 -26.79 -2.95 -14.31
C GLU A 198 -25.77 -2.74 -13.18
N ILE A 199 -25.06 -1.60 -13.23
CA ILE A 199 -24.17 -1.17 -12.15
C ILE A 199 -25.00 -0.41 -11.11
N VAL A 200 -25.08 -0.95 -9.90
CA VAL A 200 -25.69 -0.27 -8.76
C VAL A 200 -24.59 0.44 -7.97
N THR A 201 -24.77 1.74 -7.72
CA THR A 201 -23.86 2.48 -6.83
C THR A 201 -24.19 2.17 -5.37
N GLY A 202 -23.17 1.95 -4.54
CA GLY A 202 -23.35 1.67 -3.12
C GLY A 202 -23.99 2.85 -2.37
N GLY A 203 -23.78 4.09 -2.84
CA GLY A 203 -24.47 5.27 -2.34
C GLY A 203 -25.99 5.22 -2.54
N SER A 204 -26.47 4.64 -3.63
CA SER A 204 -27.90 4.38 -3.85
C SER A 204 -28.42 3.26 -2.94
N ALA A 205 -27.64 2.19 -2.77
CA ALA A 205 -28.01 1.07 -1.91
C ALA A 205 -28.07 1.45 -0.41
N PHE A 206 -27.25 2.42 0.02
CA PHE A 206 -27.09 2.82 1.43
C PHE A 206 -27.23 4.34 1.64
N ASN A 207 -28.24 4.97 1.04
CA ASN A 207 -28.53 6.41 1.17
C ASN A 207 -29.15 6.81 2.52
N ILE A 208 -28.61 6.27 3.61
CA ILE A 208 -28.97 6.56 5.01
C ILE A 208 -27.71 6.83 5.86
N LYS A 209 -26.54 6.82 5.22
CA LYS A 209 -25.24 7.13 5.82
C LYS A 209 -25.12 8.63 6.11
N ALA A 210 -24.78 8.97 7.36
CA ALA A 210 -24.52 10.33 7.80
C ALA A 210 -23.12 10.80 7.35
N GLU A 211 -22.08 10.08 7.78
CA GLU A 211 -20.67 10.51 7.61
C GLU A 211 -19.79 9.34 7.13
N SER A 212 -18.60 9.68 6.61
CA SER A 212 -17.53 8.73 6.27
C SER A 212 -16.25 9.16 6.97
N LEU A 213 -15.89 8.42 8.00
CA LEU A 213 -14.70 8.66 8.79
C LEU A 213 -13.54 7.86 8.21
N ARG A 214 -12.33 8.42 8.25
CA ARG A 214 -11.13 7.74 7.79
C ARG A 214 -10.15 7.49 8.94
N LEU A 215 -9.66 6.25 9.05
CA LEU A 215 -8.52 5.96 9.91
C LEU A 215 -7.22 6.42 9.23
N GLY A 216 -6.48 7.31 9.90
CA GLY A 216 -5.26 7.92 9.38
C GLY A 216 -4.02 7.02 9.42
N ASP A 217 -2.93 7.51 8.84
CA ASP A 217 -1.59 6.99 9.15
C ASP A 217 -1.14 7.52 10.53
N LEU A 218 -0.02 7.05 11.07
CA LEU A 218 0.59 7.62 12.27
C LEU A 218 1.22 8.97 11.93
N ASP A 219 1.20 9.93 12.84
CA ASP A 219 2.04 11.11 12.70
C ASP A 219 3.48 10.85 13.20
N GLU A 220 4.38 11.82 13.05
CA GLU A 220 5.78 11.62 13.46
C GLU A 220 5.91 11.44 14.99
N ALA A 221 5.04 12.08 15.77
CA ALA A 221 5.04 11.95 17.23
C ALA A 221 4.56 10.55 17.66
N ASP A 222 3.52 10.03 17.02
CA ASP A 222 3.04 8.66 17.16
C ASP A 222 4.15 7.65 16.84
N VAL A 223 4.87 7.84 15.73
CA VAL A 223 5.98 6.95 15.36
C VAL A 223 7.07 6.97 16.44
N ARG A 224 7.45 8.16 16.92
CA ARG A 224 8.44 8.29 18.00
C ARG A 224 7.96 7.66 19.30
N ALA A 225 6.69 7.84 19.66
CA ALA A 225 6.10 7.25 20.86
C ALA A 225 6.06 5.72 20.77
N LEU A 226 5.68 5.17 19.61
CA LEU A 226 5.65 3.74 19.35
C LEU A 226 7.03 3.10 19.48
N LEU A 227 8.05 3.68 18.83
CA LEU A 227 9.42 3.21 18.90
C LEU A 227 10.02 3.41 20.30
N GLY A 228 9.64 4.49 20.99
CA GLY A 228 10.06 4.79 22.35
C GLY A 228 9.65 3.73 23.38
N GLN A 229 8.54 3.02 23.17
CA GLN A 229 8.14 1.91 24.04
C GLN A 229 9.22 0.82 24.08
N HIS A 230 9.81 0.46 22.93
CA HIS A 230 10.93 -0.49 22.88
C HIS A 230 12.14 0.01 23.66
N THR A 231 12.49 1.28 23.52
CA THR A 231 13.62 1.86 24.26
C THR A 231 13.38 1.87 25.77
N ILE A 232 12.16 2.16 26.22
CA ILE A 232 11.81 2.15 27.64
C ILE A 232 11.93 0.73 28.22
N GLU A 233 11.38 -0.27 27.53
CA GLU A 233 11.32 -1.64 28.02
C GLU A 233 12.67 -2.37 27.92
N THR A 234 13.42 -2.16 26.85
CA THR A 234 14.65 -2.93 26.56
C THR A 234 15.94 -2.17 26.88
N ARG A 235 15.85 -0.86 27.13
CA ARG A 235 16.99 0.08 27.23
C ARG A 235 17.81 0.22 25.93
N GLN A 236 17.38 -0.40 24.83
CA GLN A 236 17.99 -0.22 23.53
C GLN A 236 17.42 1.03 22.84
N GLY A 237 18.25 2.07 22.72
CA GLY A 237 17.87 3.33 22.09
C GLY A 237 17.90 3.29 20.56
N PHE A 238 17.10 4.15 19.94
CA PHE A 238 17.25 4.55 18.54
C PHE A 238 18.03 5.86 18.46
N THR A 239 18.88 6.02 17.44
CA THR A 239 19.46 7.32 17.14
C THR A 239 18.42 8.24 16.50
N ASP A 240 18.62 9.56 16.55
CA ASP A 240 17.73 10.52 15.88
C ASP A 240 17.65 10.28 14.37
N ALA A 241 18.78 9.88 13.76
CA ALA A 241 18.83 9.49 12.36
C ALA A 241 17.98 8.23 12.07
N ALA A 242 17.96 7.24 12.97
CA ALA A 242 17.12 6.06 12.82
C ALA A 242 15.63 6.42 12.87
N LEU A 243 15.22 7.25 13.84
CA LEU A 243 13.83 7.72 13.97
C LEU A 243 13.39 8.49 12.71
N ALA A 244 14.23 9.40 12.23
CA ALA A 244 13.97 10.14 10.99
C ALA A 244 13.88 9.21 9.77
N THR A 245 14.75 8.18 9.68
CA THR A 245 14.70 7.20 8.59
C THR A 245 13.42 6.38 8.62
N VAL A 246 12.96 5.90 9.78
CA VAL A 246 11.67 5.17 9.88
C VAL A 246 10.51 6.06 9.39
N TRP A 247 10.46 7.31 9.85
CA TRP A 247 9.44 8.27 9.40
C TRP A 247 9.50 8.52 7.89
N ASN A 248 10.69 8.82 7.37
CA ASN A 248 10.89 9.13 5.96
C ASN A 248 10.49 7.96 5.07
N GLN A 249 10.89 6.73 5.42
CA GLN A 249 10.63 5.54 4.61
C GLN A 249 9.18 5.05 4.67
N SER A 250 8.52 5.16 5.83
CA SER A 250 7.15 4.68 6.03
C SER A 250 6.07 5.73 5.77
N GLN A 251 6.41 7.02 5.92
CA GLN A 251 5.47 8.14 5.98
C GLN A 251 4.31 7.88 6.96
N GLY A 252 4.60 7.22 8.08
CA GLY A 252 3.63 6.92 9.14
C GLY A 252 2.71 5.75 8.86
N GLN A 253 2.84 5.05 7.72
CA GLN A 253 2.00 3.88 7.45
C GLN A 253 2.20 2.82 8.56
N PRO A 254 1.15 2.45 9.32
CA PRO A 254 1.34 1.74 10.59
C PRO A 254 2.07 0.41 10.50
N TRP A 255 1.79 -0.36 9.44
CA TRP A 255 2.43 -1.65 9.22
C TRP A 255 3.89 -1.53 8.80
N LEU A 256 4.25 -0.57 7.95
CA LEU A 256 5.62 -0.29 7.54
C LEU A 256 6.45 0.18 8.73
N VAL A 257 5.90 1.03 9.59
CA VAL A 257 6.57 1.46 10.84
C VAL A 257 6.89 0.24 11.71
N ASN A 258 5.88 -0.62 11.98
CA ASN A 258 6.08 -1.82 12.77
C ASN A 258 7.01 -2.82 12.10
N ALA A 259 6.92 -3.01 10.78
CA ALA A 259 7.72 -3.95 10.03
C ALA A 259 9.20 -3.55 10.00
N LEU A 260 9.50 -2.27 9.76
CA LEU A 260 10.87 -1.76 9.81
C LEU A 260 11.47 -1.95 11.21
N ALA A 261 10.72 -1.59 12.25
CA ALA A 261 11.18 -1.72 13.63
C ALA A 261 11.33 -3.18 14.07
N TYR A 262 10.40 -4.05 13.65
CA TYR A 262 10.48 -5.49 13.94
C TYR A 262 11.70 -6.12 13.29
N GLU A 263 11.91 -5.83 12.00
CA GLU A 263 13.04 -6.36 11.25
C GLU A 263 14.37 -5.87 11.85
N ALA A 264 14.46 -4.56 12.13
CA ALA A 264 15.67 -3.95 12.69
C ALA A 264 15.98 -4.41 14.13
N CYS A 265 14.98 -4.55 15.01
CA CYS A 265 15.21 -4.81 16.44
C CYS A 265 15.18 -6.30 16.82
N PHE A 266 14.52 -7.15 16.03
CA PHE A 266 14.28 -8.56 16.40
C PHE A 266 14.86 -9.54 15.37
N LYS A 267 14.75 -9.24 14.07
CA LYS A 267 15.25 -10.15 13.02
C LYS A 267 16.74 -9.98 12.76
N ASN A 268 17.21 -8.73 12.66
CA ASN A 268 18.63 -8.43 12.54
C ASN A 268 19.40 -8.97 13.75
N LYS A 269 20.31 -9.93 13.50
CA LYS A 269 21.03 -10.65 14.57
C LYS A 269 21.96 -9.73 15.35
N ALA A 270 22.59 -8.75 14.71
CA ALA A 270 23.51 -7.82 15.38
C ALA A 270 22.77 -6.96 16.40
N ASN A 271 21.54 -6.55 16.08
CA ASN A 271 20.72 -5.68 16.92
C ASN A 271 19.96 -6.41 18.03
N ARG A 272 20.11 -7.74 18.13
CA ARG A 272 19.64 -8.49 19.31
C ARG A 272 20.49 -8.20 20.55
N ASP A 273 21.73 -7.74 20.35
CA ASP A 273 22.54 -7.17 21.42
C ASP A 273 22.00 -5.78 21.79
N ARG A 274 21.29 -5.71 22.93
CA ARG A 274 20.62 -4.50 23.41
C ARG A 274 21.58 -3.36 23.80
N SER A 275 22.88 -3.63 23.91
CA SER A 275 23.89 -2.59 24.17
C SER A 275 24.17 -1.73 22.93
N ARG A 276 23.83 -2.23 21.74
CA ARG A 276 23.98 -1.50 20.47
C ARG A 276 22.73 -0.69 20.18
N MET A 277 22.91 0.61 19.94
CA MET A 277 21.82 1.46 19.48
C MET A 277 21.38 1.07 18.07
N ILE A 278 20.09 1.25 17.79
CA ILE A 278 19.56 1.13 16.44
C ILE A 278 19.86 2.42 15.69
N ASP A 279 20.64 2.34 14.62
CA ASP A 279 21.01 3.46 13.77
C ASP A 279 20.24 3.47 12.44
N ALA A 280 20.49 4.50 11.61
CA ALA A 280 19.82 4.65 10.33
C ALA A 280 20.17 3.52 9.33
N GLU A 281 21.39 2.96 9.41
CA GLU A 281 21.84 1.88 8.54
C GLU A 281 21.04 0.61 8.83
N ALA A 282 20.84 0.26 10.11
CA ALA A 282 20.00 -0.85 10.51
C ALA A 282 18.55 -0.75 9.99
N ILE A 283 17.99 0.47 9.92
CA ILE A 283 16.64 0.70 9.36
C ILE A 283 16.65 0.56 7.83
N MET A 284 17.70 1.01 7.16
CA MET A 284 17.83 0.84 5.71
C MET A 284 18.03 -0.64 5.34
N ASP A 285 18.79 -1.39 6.12
CA ASP A 285 18.92 -2.84 5.96
C ASP A 285 17.56 -3.53 6.13
N ALA A 286 16.82 -3.16 7.18
CA ALA A 286 15.45 -3.65 7.41
C ALA A 286 14.52 -3.32 6.22
N ARG A 287 14.62 -2.13 5.64
CA ARG A 287 13.88 -1.75 4.44
C ARG A 287 14.20 -2.68 3.28
N GLU A 288 15.47 -2.95 3.01
CA GLU A 288 15.88 -3.85 1.92
C GLU A 288 15.33 -5.26 2.14
N GLU A 289 15.43 -5.80 3.36
CA GLU A 289 14.88 -7.11 3.71
C GLU A 289 13.35 -7.17 3.50
N LEU A 290 12.62 -6.09 3.82
CA LEU A 290 11.17 -6.04 3.54
C LEU A 290 10.86 -6.04 2.04
N ILE A 291 11.63 -5.30 1.24
CA ILE A 291 11.45 -5.19 -0.22
C ILE A 291 11.85 -6.50 -0.92
N LEU A 292 12.90 -7.17 -0.45
CA LEU A 292 13.39 -8.44 -0.99
C LEU A 292 12.57 -9.64 -0.51
N GLY A 293 12.14 -9.63 0.76
CA GLY A 293 11.43 -10.73 1.41
C GLY A 293 9.97 -10.92 0.97
N ARG A 294 9.44 -10.04 0.10
CA ARG A 294 8.10 -10.13 -0.49
C ARG A 294 7.00 -10.44 0.53
N GLN A 295 6.94 -9.61 1.57
CA GLN A 295 5.90 -9.72 2.58
C GLN A 295 4.51 -9.77 1.92
N THR A 296 3.64 -10.66 2.40
CA THR A 296 2.33 -10.93 1.77
C THR A 296 1.52 -9.67 1.49
N HIS A 297 1.56 -8.69 2.40
CA HIS A 297 0.88 -7.39 2.21
C HIS A 297 1.39 -6.62 0.98
N LEU A 298 2.70 -6.61 0.75
CA LEU A 298 3.30 -5.94 -0.40
C LEU A 298 2.95 -6.65 -1.70
N HIS A 299 2.93 -7.99 -1.69
CA HIS A 299 2.56 -8.76 -2.87
C HIS A 299 1.08 -8.62 -3.25
N GLN A 300 0.18 -8.49 -2.27
CA GLN A 300 -1.25 -8.22 -2.53
C GLN A 300 -1.49 -6.91 -3.29
N LEU A 301 -0.52 -5.98 -3.34
CA LEU A 301 -0.60 -4.79 -4.18
C LEU A 301 -0.59 -5.13 -5.67
N ALA A 302 0.07 -6.21 -6.09
CA ALA A 302 0.22 -6.59 -7.50
C ALA A 302 -1.13 -6.78 -8.21
N ASP A 303 -2.09 -7.42 -7.54
CA ASP A 303 -3.43 -7.61 -8.11
C ASP A 303 -4.17 -6.28 -8.29
N LYS A 304 -3.96 -5.33 -7.38
CA LYS A 304 -4.55 -3.98 -7.49
C LYS A 304 -3.91 -3.15 -8.59
N LEU A 305 -2.60 -3.31 -8.81
CA LEU A 305 -1.88 -2.61 -9.87
C LEU A 305 -2.32 -3.04 -11.28
N ARG A 306 -2.97 -4.20 -11.44
CA ARG A 306 -3.55 -4.67 -12.71
C ARG A 306 -4.89 -4.03 -13.05
N GLU A 307 -5.55 -3.40 -12.08
CA GLU A 307 -6.84 -2.75 -12.31
C GLU A 307 -6.65 -1.51 -13.22
N GLU A 308 -7.40 -1.45 -14.32
CA GLU A 308 -7.27 -0.37 -15.32
C GLU A 308 -7.40 1.03 -14.73
N ARG A 309 -8.28 1.20 -13.74
CA ARG A 309 -8.47 2.47 -13.03
C ARG A 309 -7.27 2.86 -12.14
N VAL A 310 -6.59 1.88 -11.56
CA VAL A 310 -5.37 2.11 -10.77
C VAL A 310 -4.23 2.47 -11.71
N ARG A 311 -4.10 1.74 -12.82
CA ARG A 311 -3.10 1.96 -13.87
C ARG A 311 -3.13 3.39 -14.39
N ARG A 312 -4.31 3.92 -14.76
CA ARG A 312 -4.49 5.31 -15.25
C ARG A 312 -3.97 6.38 -14.30
N VAL A 313 -3.90 6.08 -13.00
CA VAL A 313 -3.42 7.01 -11.98
C VAL A 313 -1.95 6.77 -11.64
N VAL A 314 -1.54 5.51 -11.51
CA VAL A 314 -0.19 5.12 -11.09
C VAL A 314 0.82 5.27 -12.23
N GLU A 315 0.46 4.92 -13.46
CA GLU A 315 1.35 4.98 -14.62
C GLU A 315 1.90 6.40 -14.86
N PRO A 316 1.10 7.48 -14.92
CA PRO A 316 1.64 8.83 -15.08
C PRO A 316 2.56 9.25 -13.93
N VAL A 317 2.28 8.78 -12.70
CA VAL A 317 3.10 9.07 -11.52
C VAL A 317 4.45 8.36 -11.60
N LEU A 318 4.51 7.15 -12.16
CA LEU A 318 5.75 6.40 -12.38
C LEU A 318 6.57 6.97 -13.54
N SER A 319 5.91 7.28 -14.67
CA SER A 319 6.54 7.86 -15.87
C SER A 319 6.97 9.30 -15.70
N GLY A 320 6.42 9.98 -14.69
CA GLY A 320 6.75 11.36 -14.42
C GLY A 320 6.15 12.40 -15.37
N GLY A 321 5.12 11.98 -16.11
CA GLY A 321 4.42 12.83 -17.06
C GLY A 321 3.39 13.73 -16.36
N THR A 322 3.35 15.00 -16.73
CA THR A 322 2.19 15.88 -16.47
C THR A 322 1.03 15.58 -17.41
N GLY A 323 1.33 15.01 -18.59
CA GLY A 323 0.38 14.86 -19.69
C GLY A 323 -0.69 13.78 -19.55
N GLY A 324 -0.67 12.98 -18.48
CA GLY A 324 -1.72 11.97 -18.21
C GLY A 324 -2.44 12.14 -16.88
N ALA A 325 -1.95 13.03 -16.00
CA ALA A 325 -2.58 13.25 -14.70
C ALA A 325 -3.97 13.92 -14.83
N ASP A 326 -4.19 14.73 -15.87
CA ASP A 326 -5.48 15.39 -16.07
C ASP A 326 -6.54 14.49 -16.72
N GLU A 327 -6.19 13.29 -17.21
CA GLU A 327 -7.14 12.34 -17.80
C GLU A 327 -7.79 11.40 -16.77
N ALA A 328 -7.11 11.15 -15.64
CA ALA A 328 -7.66 10.29 -14.60
C ALA A 328 -8.81 10.99 -13.87
N SER A 329 -9.96 10.31 -13.78
CA SER A 329 -11.13 10.84 -13.08
C SER A 329 -10.82 11.12 -11.60
N PRO A 330 -11.44 12.15 -10.98
CA PRO A 330 -11.29 12.38 -9.54
C PRO A 330 -11.58 11.14 -8.70
N ASP A 331 -12.59 10.35 -9.09
CA ASP A 331 -12.99 9.09 -8.45
C ASP A 331 -11.88 8.02 -8.50
N ASP A 332 -11.11 7.94 -9.60
CA ASP A 332 -9.99 7.00 -9.70
C ASP A 332 -8.82 7.44 -8.83
N VAL A 333 -8.55 8.74 -8.77
CA VAL A 333 -7.50 9.29 -7.89
C VAL A 333 -7.85 9.04 -6.41
N GLU A 334 -9.11 9.25 -6.02
CA GLU A 334 -9.58 8.97 -4.67
C GLU A 334 -9.51 7.48 -4.34
N TYR A 335 -9.93 6.61 -5.27
CA TYR A 335 -9.80 5.17 -5.10
C TYR A 335 -8.35 4.74 -4.84
N VAL A 336 -7.38 5.25 -5.60
CA VAL A 336 -5.96 4.91 -5.40
C VAL A 336 -5.40 5.49 -4.09
N ARG A 337 -5.91 6.63 -3.61
CA ARG A 337 -5.58 7.15 -2.27
C ARG A 337 -6.17 6.30 -1.15
N ASP A 338 -7.36 5.76 -1.33
CA ASP A 338 -8.01 4.88 -0.36
C ASP A 338 -7.36 3.50 -0.31
N LEU A 339 -6.78 3.03 -1.41
CA LEU A 339 -5.87 1.88 -1.42
C LEU A 339 -4.55 2.14 -0.65
N GLY A 340 -4.24 3.41 -0.33
CA GLY A 340 -2.98 3.80 0.32
C GLY A 340 -1.77 3.83 -0.62
N LEU A 341 -2.00 3.81 -1.94
CA LEU A 341 -0.93 3.82 -2.95
C LEU A 341 -0.44 5.24 -3.26
N LEU A 342 -1.30 6.25 -3.12
CA LEU A 342 -0.95 7.67 -3.29
C LEU A 342 -0.94 8.42 -1.96
N ALA A 343 -0.07 9.43 -1.87
CA ALA A 343 -0.05 10.37 -0.76
C ALA A 343 -1.39 11.10 -0.63
N ARG A 344 -1.85 11.26 0.61
CA ARG A 344 -3.17 11.82 0.92
C ARG A 344 -3.29 13.29 0.54
N ARG A 345 -2.22 14.07 0.72
CA ARG A 345 -2.19 15.53 0.51
C ARG A 345 -1.07 15.93 -0.44
N GLY A 346 -1.27 17.05 -1.11
CA GLY A 346 -0.29 17.64 -2.02
C GLY A 346 -0.31 17.03 -3.42
N THR A 347 0.83 17.09 -4.09
CA THR A 347 1.01 16.56 -5.44
C THR A 347 0.78 15.05 -5.48
N ARG A 348 0.28 14.56 -6.62
CA ARG A 348 0.08 13.12 -6.86
C ARG A 348 1.45 12.43 -6.85
N ARG A 349 1.76 11.77 -5.74
CA ARG A 349 2.99 11.01 -5.50
C ARG A 349 2.64 9.69 -4.84
N ILE A 350 3.42 8.65 -5.10
CA ILE A 350 3.30 7.38 -4.36
C ILE A 350 3.44 7.65 -2.85
N ALA A 351 2.63 6.95 -2.05
CA ALA A 351 2.37 7.25 -0.65
C ALA A 351 3.64 7.32 0.22
N ASN A 352 4.59 6.42 0.01
CA ASN A 352 5.83 6.35 0.78
C ASN A 352 7.01 5.81 -0.06
N PRO A 353 8.26 6.07 0.34
CA PRO A 353 9.46 5.54 -0.32
C PRO A 353 9.55 4.03 -0.49
N ILE A 354 8.97 3.23 0.42
CA ILE A 354 8.98 1.77 0.26
C ILE A 354 8.09 1.37 -0.92
N TYR A 355 6.87 1.91 -1.01
CA TYR A 355 5.96 1.63 -2.13
C TYR A 355 6.50 2.14 -3.46
N ARG A 356 7.33 3.18 -3.46
CA ARG A 356 8.03 3.65 -4.67
C ARG A 356 8.98 2.61 -5.26
N GLU A 357 9.55 1.73 -4.44
CA GLU A 357 10.36 0.62 -4.94
C GLU A 357 9.54 -0.63 -5.22
N VAL A 358 8.61 -0.95 -4.31
CA VAL A 358 7.81 -2.18 -4.40
C VAL A 358 6.93 -2.17 -5.66
N ILE A 359 6.23 -1.07 -5.96
CA ILE A 359 5.26 -1.03 -7.08
C ILE A 359 5.95 -1.39 -8.41
N PRO A 360 7.03 -0.71 -8.83
CA PRO A 360 7.77 -1.08 -10.03
C PRO A 360 8.29 -2.51 -10.04
N ARG A 361 8.78 -3.00 -8.90
CA ARG A 361 9.28 -4.36 -8.79
C ARG A 361 8.16 -5.39 -8.99
N GLU A 362 7.00 -5.19 -8.35
CA GLU A 362 5.83 -6.05 -8.54
C GLU A 362 5.31 -6.03 -9.98
N LEU A 363 5.37 -4.87 -10.67
CA LEU A 363 5.00 -4.76 -12.09
C LEU A 363 5.94 -5.56 -13.01
N MET A 364 7.20 -5.68 -12.64
CA MET A 364 8.23 -6.34 -13.44
C MET A 364 8.50 -7.79 -13.02
N TYR A 365 8.01 -8.20 -11.84
CA TYR A 365 8.37 -9.45 -11.20
C TYR A 365 8.15 -10.68 -12.08
N ALA A 366 6.97 -10.79 -12.72
CA ALA A 366 6.65 -11.94 -13.58
C ALA A 366 7.58 -12.08 -14.80
N ARG A 367 8.44 -11.09 -15.05
CA ARG A 367 9.35 -11.03 -16.18
C ARG A 367 10.82 -10.90 -15.76
N GLU A 368 11.15 -10.85 -14.46
CA GLU A 368 12.55 -10.84 -13.99
C GLU A 368 13.29 -12.12 -14.47
N ASP A 369 12.60 -13.26 -14.52
CA ASP A 369 13.16 -14.54 -14.96
C ASP A 369 13.53 -14.58 -16.47
N GLU A 370 12.97 -13.67 -17.27
CA GLU A 370 13.31 -13.53 -18.69
C GLU A 370 14.63 -12.77 -18.89
N ILE A 371 15.12 -12.05 -17.87
CA ILE A 371 16.36 -11.27 -17.91
C ILE A 371 17.55 -12.17 -17.52
N LEU A 372 18.13 -12.85 -18.51
CA LEU A 372 19.32 -13.70 -18.34
C LEU A 372 20.60 -12.85 -18.27
N GLN A 373 20.83 -12.23 -17.11
CA GLN A 373 22.02 -11.42 -16.86
C GLN A 373 22.66 -11.79 -15.52
N GLU A 374 23.98 -11.92 -15.49
CA GLU A 374 24.77 -12.19 -14.28
C GLU A 374 25.51 -10.95 -13.83
N THR A 375 25.66 -10.79 -12.52
CA THR A 375 26.27 -9.59 -11.94
C THR A 375 27.75 -9.51 -12.31
N GLU A 376 28.40 -10.66 -12.28
CA GLU A 376 29.82 -10.91 -12.52
C GLU A 376 30.28 -10.40 -13.89
N TRP A 377 29.39 -10.34 -14.89
CA TRP A 377 29.70 -9.83 -16.23
C TRP A 377 29.98 -8.34 -16.25
N TYR A 378 29.50 -7.61 -15.23
CA TYR A 378 29.57 -6.16 -15.13
C TYR A 378 30.46 -5.69 -13.97
N VAL A 379 31.24 -6.59 -13.36
CA VAL A 379 32.20 -6.24 -12.31
C VAL A 379 33.61 -6.21 -12.89
N LYS A 380 34.24 -5.04 -12.82
CA LYS A 380 35.62 -4.81 -13.27
C LYS A 380 36.61 -5.58 -12.39
N PRO A 381 37.85 -5.81 -12.87
CA PRO A 381 38.89 -6.47 -12.09
C PRO A 381 39.22 -5.79 -10.74
N ASP A 382 38.96 -4.49 -10.59
CA ASP A 382 39.14 -3.75 -9.33
C ASP A 382 37.95 -3.90 -8.36
N GLY A 383 36.89 -4.60 -8.77
CA GLY A 383 35.68 -4.84 -7.99
C GLY A 383 34.60 -3.78 -8.15
N ASP A 384 34.80 -2.79 -9.03
CA ASP A 384 33.83 -1.75 -9.33
C ASP A 384 32.86 -2.15 -10.46
N LEU A 385 31.73 -1.44 -10.56
CA LEU A 385 30.72 -1.66 -11.58
C LEU A 385 31.15 -1.05 -12.93
N ASP A 386 31.01 -1.82 -14.01
CA ASP A 386 31.11 -1.36 -15.39
C ASP A 386 29.75 -0.86 -15.89
N VAL A 387 29.41 0.38 -15.53
CA VAL A 387 28.14 1.01 -15.91
C VAL A 387 28.01 1.17 -17.43
N ASP A 388 29.12 1.44 -18.13
CA ASP A 388 29.12 1.56 -19.59
C ASP A 388 28.85 0.21 -20.27
N GLY A 389 29.51 -0.86 -19.82
CA GLY A 389 29.23 -2.22 -20.28
C GLY A 389 27.79 -2.64 -19.97
N LEU A 390 27.31 -2.28 -18.78
CA LEU A 390 25.95 -2.55 -18.31
C LEU A 390 24.87 -1.88 -19.17
N LEU A 391 25.00 -0.58 -19.43
CA LEU A 391 24.04 0.16 -20.26
C LEU A 391 24.14 -0.21 -21.74
N THR A 392 25.33 -0.59 -22.22
CA THR A 392 25.49 -1.16 -23.56
C THR A 392 24.75 -2.50 -23.69
N ALA A 393 24.84 -3.37 -22.68
CA ALA A 393 24.10 -4.62 -22.67
C ALA A 393 22.60 -4.38 -22.58
N PHE A 394 22.17 -3.40 -21.78
CA PHE A 394 20.78 -2.97 -21.74
C PHE A 394 20.27 -2.49 -23.11
N GLN A 395 21.02 -1.70 -23.87
CA GLN A 395 20.62 -1.28 -25.23
C GLN A 395 20.35 -2.48 -26.16
N ARG A 396 21.21 -3.51 -26.10
CA ARG A 396 21.03 -4.74 -26.89
C ARG A 396 19.80 -5.51 -26.46
N PHE A 397 19.65 -5.70 -25.14
CA PHE A 397 18.48 -6.34 -24.55
C PHE A 397 17.18 -5.58 -24.90
N PHE A 398 17.19 -4.26 -24.78
CA PHE A 398 16.06 -3.41 -25.13
C PHE A 398 15.69 -3.57 -26.61
N ARG A 399 16.67 -3.59 -27.52
CA ARG A 399 16.41 -3.87 -28.94
C ARG A 399 15.77 -5.24 -29.18
N GLU A 400 16.28 -6.28 -28.54
CA GLU A 400 15.83 -7.67 -28.75
C GLU A 400 14.43 -7.94 -28.19
N HIS A 401 14.05 -7.21 -27.13
CA HIS A 401 12.84 -7.52 -26.36
C HIS A 401 11.77 -6.43 -26.37
N SER A 402 12.10 -5.19 -26.74
CA SER A 402 11.18 -4.03 -26.62
C SER A 402 9.87 -4.18 -27.39
N GLU A 403 9.86 -4.72 -28.61
CA GLU A 403 8.61 -4.89 -29.38
C GLU A 403 7.63 -5.83 -28.66
N HIS A 404 8.12 -7.01 -28.25
CA HIS A 404 7.31 -7.98 -27.52
C HIS A 404 6.88 -7.48 -26.14
N TRP A 405 7.76 -6.71 -25.49
CA TRP A 405 7.56 -6.25 -24.14
C TRP A 405 6.62 -5.05 -24.07
N ILE A 406 6.83 -4.03 -24.91
CA ILE A 406 6.05 -2.79 -24.93
C ILE A 406 4.61 -3.06 -25.36
N GLU A 407 4.38 -3.95 -26.33
CA GLU A 407 3.01 -4.27 -26.77
C GLU A 407 2.17 -4.98 -25.69
N ARG A 408 2.78 -5.91 -24.95
CA ARG A 408 2.12 -6.74 -23.93
C ARG A 408 2.12 -6.14 -22.53
N PHE A 409 2.89 -5.08 -22.30
CA PHE A 409 3.00 -4.47 -20.97
C PHE A 409 1.84 -3.50 -20.73
N GLN A 410 1.19 -3.63 -19.57
CA GLN A 410 0.03 -2.80 -19.23
C GLN A 410 0.44 -1.33 -19.03
N TYR A 411 1.61 -1.10 -18.43
CA TYR A 411 2.14 0.23 -18.15
C TYR A 411 3.03 0.73 -19.31
N LYS A 412 2.45 0.91 -20.50
CA LYS A 412 3.15 1.26 -21.75
C LYS A 412 4.01 2.53 -21.66
N GLU A 413 3.58 3.55 -20.94
CA GLU A 413 4.32 4.82 -20.78
C GLU A 413 5.49 4.67 -19.81
N ALA A 414 5.35 3.87 -18.75
CA ALA A 414 6.42 3.62 -17.78
C ALA A 414 7.33 2.46 -18.20
N GLY A 415 6.90 1.66 -19.19
CA GLY A 415 7.49 0.38 -19.58
C GLY A 415 9.00 0.41 -19.79
N PRO A 416 9.55 1.32 -20.63
CA PRO A 416 10.99 1.36 -20.86
C PRO A 416 11.82 1.64 -19.59
N GLN A 417 11.31 2.53 -18.73
CA GLN A 417 11.97 2.86 -17.45
C GLN A 417 11.89 1.70 -16.47
N LEU A 418 10.71 1.06 -16.37
CA LEU A 418 10.51 -0.13 -15.53
C LEU A 418 11.37 -1.30 -16.00
N LEU A 419 11.58 -1.44 -17.31
CA LEU A 419 12.45 -2.45 -17.91
C LEU A 419 13.92 -2.21 -17.59
N LEU A 420 14.42 -0.99 -17.77
CA LEU A 420 15.77 -0.63 -17.36
C LEU A 420 15.96 -0.89 -15.86
N GLN A 421 14.99 -0.53 -15.04
CA GLN A 421 15.09 -0.74 -13.62
C GLN A 421 15.14 -2.24 -13.27
N ALA A 422 14.28 -3.08 -13.84
CA ALA A 422 14.33 -4.53 -13.61
C ALA A 422 15.67 -5.13 -14.07
N PHE A 423 16.19 -4.67 -15.20
CA PHE A 423 17.49 -5.05 -15.72
C PHE A 423 18.61 -4.70 -14.73
N LEU A 424 18.64 -3.45 -14.25
CA LEU A 424 19.62 -3.01 -13.25
C LEU A 424 19.46 -3.76 -11.92
N GLN A 425 18.21 -4.02 -11.49
CA GLN A 425 17.90 -4.73 -10.25
C GLN A 425 18.51 -6.14 -10.26
N ARG A 426 18.41 -6.84 -11.39
CA ARG A 426 18.99 -8.19 -11.57
C ARG A 426 20.50 -8.21 -11.34
N ILE A 427 21.18 -7.11 -11.67
CA ILE A 427 22.64 -6.92 -11.52
C ILE A 427 23.01 -6.44 -10.13
N VAL A 428 22.27 -5.50 -9.55
CA VAL A 428 22.62 -5.01 -8.21
C VAL A 428 22.31 -6.02 -7.11
N ASN A 429 21.34 -6.93 -7.30
CA ASN A 429 20.99 -7.96 -6.31
C ASN A 429 22.17 -8.85 -5.88
N GLY A 430 23.26 -8.91 -6.64
CA GLY A 430 24.46 -9.62 -6.21
C GLY A 430 25.24 -8.92 -5.08
N GLY A 431 25.12 -7.60 -4.88
CA GLY A 431 25.94 -6.90 -3.88
C GLY A 431 25.82 -5.37 -3.79
N GLY A 432 25.19 -4.72 -4.76
CA GLY A 432 24.81 -3.30 -4.73
C GLY A 432 23.34 -3.08 -4.40
N ARG A 433 22.87 -1.83 -4.52
CA ARG A 433 21.44 -1.49 -4.44
C ARG A 433 21.07 -0.37 -5.40
N ILE A 434 19.79 -0.27 -5.73
CA ILE A 434 19.22 0.85 -6.48
C ILE A 434 18.41 1.69 -5.50
N GLU A 435 18.70 2.98 -5.47
CA GLU A 435 17.93 3.98 -4.75
C GLU A 435 17.19 4.87 -5.75
N ARG A 436 16.02 5.35 -5.36
CA ARG A 436 15.30 6.42 -6.08
C ARG A 436 15.20 7.67 -5.24
N GLU A 437 15.60 8.79 -5.82
CA GLU A 437 15.22 10.08 -5.28
C GLU A 437 14.11 10.69 -6.14
N TYR A 438 12.93 10.88 -5.54
CA TYR A 438 11.96 11.82 -6.10
C TYR A 438 12.14 13.10 -5.31
N ALA A 439 13.09 13.93 -5.74
CA ALA A 439 13.27 15.23 -5.10
C ALA A 439 11.93 15.99 -5.11
N LEU A 440 11.61 16.65 -3.99
CA LEU A 440 10.43 17.50 -3.80
C LEU A 440 10.22 18.41 -5.03
N GLY A 441 9.29 18.02 -5.90
CA GLY A 441 8.86 18.80 -7.07
C GLY A 441 9.43 18.39 -8.43
N ARG A 442 10.45 17.53 -8.51
CA ARG A 442 10.93 17.02 -9.81
C ARG A 442 10.25 15.70 -10.15
N ARG A 443 9.62 15.70 -11.31
CA ARG A 443 8.57 14.77 -11.70
C ARG A 443 9.12 13.55 -12.46
N ARG A 444 10.27 12.91 -12.16
CA ARG A 444 10.70 11.66 -12.85
C ARG A 444 11.43 10.69 -11.92
N THR A 445 11.58 9.45 -12.38
CA THR A 445 12.27 8.36 -11.69
C THR A 445 13.75 8.42 -12.01
N ASP A 446 14.52 9.06 -11.14
CA ASP A 446 15.96 9.15 -11.26
C ASP A 446 16.56 7.96 -10.49
N LEU A 447 17.33 7.09 -11.16
CA LEU A 447 17.89 5.89 -10.55
C LEU A 447 19.31 6.19 -10.04
N LEU A 448 19.60 5.80 -8.80
CA LEU A 448 20.93 5.87 -8.21
C LEU A 448 21.42 4.46 -7.92
N ILE A 449 22.44 4.02 -8.64
CA ILE A 449 23.11 2.76 -8.35
C ILE A 449 24.14 3.02 -7.25
N VAL A 450 23.99 2.33 -6.12
CA VAL A 450 24.95 2.35 -5.01
C VAL A 450 25.69 1.02 -5.00
N TRP A 451 26.99 1.07 -5.31
CA TRP A 451 27.83 -0.11 -5.49
C TRP A 451 28.99 -0.12 -4.49
N PRO A 452 29.05 -1.10 -3.56
CA PRO A 452 30.18 -1.27 -2.66
C PRO A 452 31.28 -2.12 -3.32
N PRO A 453 32.44 -1.55 -3.71
CA PRO A 453 33.48 -2.30 -4.40
C PRO A 453 34.06 -3.40 -3.52
N GLY A 454 34.42 -4.55 -4.11
CA GLY A 454 35.16 -5.61 -3.43
C GLY A 454 34.32 -6.65 -2.66
N ARG A 455 33.00 -6.44 -2.49
CA ARG A 455 32.11 -7.38 -1.78
C ARG A 455 32.10 -8.81 -2.35
N PHE A 456 32.42 -8.97 -3.65
CA PHE A 456 32.46 -10.27 -4.36
C PHE A 456 33.83 -10.93 -4.43
N LYS A 457 34.91 -10.22 -4.06
CA LYS A 457 36.22 -10.84 -3.92
C LYS A 457 36.31 -11.45 -2.53
N GLY A 458 35.80 -12.68 -2.41
CA GLY A 458 35.64 -13.43 -1.16
C GLY A 458 36.58 -13.01 -0.02
N GLY A 459 36.00 -12.39 1.02
CA GLY A 459 36.66 -12.09 2.29
C GLY A 459 37.26 -10.69 2.46
N ALA A 460 37.24 -9.81 1.45
CA ALA A 460 37.67 -8.41 1.62
C ALA A 460 36.55 -7.54 2.22
N GLU A 461 36.90 -6.64 3.15
CA GLU A 461 35.97 -5.60 3.60
C GLU A 461 35.55 -4.74 2.40
N PRO A 462 34.24 -4.45 2.22
CA PRO A 462 33.78 -3.62 1.12
C PRO A 462 34.41 -2.23 1.19
N GLY A 463 34.88 -1.72 0.04
CA GLY A 463 35.32 -0.34 -0.08
C GLY A 463 34.16 0.65 0.05
N PRO A 464 34.43 1.96 0.15
CA PRO A 464 33.40 2.98 0.21
C PRO A 464 32.48 2.88 -1.02
N ALA A 465 31.17 2.93 -0.79
CA ALA A 465 30.19 2.78 -1.85
C ALA A 465 30.31 3.89 -2.91
N ARG A 466 30.40 3.47 -4.17
CA ARG A 466 30.35 4.34 -5.34
C ARG A 466 28.90 4.55 -5.78
N ARG A 467 28.65 5.71 -6.38
CA ARG A 467 27.30 6.19 -6.71
C ARG A 467 27.22 6.56 -8.18
N TYR A 468 26.31 5.94 -8.92
CA TYR A 468 26.12 6.18 -10.35
C TYR A 468 24.70 6.65 -10.61
N VAL A 469 24.57 7.82 -11.22
CA VAL A 469 23.27 8.41 -11.55
C VAL A 469 22.83 7.94 -12.93
N VAL A 470 21.61 7.42 -13.04
CA VAL A 470 20.97 7.03 -14.29
C VAL A 470 19.63 7.74 -14.43
N GLU A 471 19.61 8.76 -15.27
CA GLU A 471 18.43 9.56 -15.61
C GLU A 471 17.72 8.98 -16.83
N CYS A 472 16.38 8.99 -16.81
CA CYS A 472 15.58 8.42 -17.90
C CYS A 472 14.65 9.44 -18.56
N LYS A 473 14.67 9.51 -19.88
CA LYS A 473 13.75 10.33 -20.69
C LYS A 473 13.05 9.49 -21.75
N VAL A 474 11.75 9.68 -21.91
CA VAL A 474 11.03 9.20 -23.10
C VAL A 474 11.01 10.34 -24.11
N LEU A 475 11.38 10.05 -25.36
CA LEU A 475 11.39 11.03 -26.43
C LEU A 475 9.96 11.22 -26.98
N HIS A 476 9.38 12.39 -26.72
CA HIS A 476 8.07 12.79 -27.26
C HIS A 476 8.15 13.87 -28.35
N GLY A 477 9.24 14.63 -28.38
CA GLY A 477 9.43 15.76 -29.27
C GLY A 477 10.85 15.81 -29.82
N ASP A 478 11.44 16.99 -29.75
CA ASP A 478 12.79 17.23 -30.23
C ASP A 478 13.86 16.55 -29.35
N LEU A 479 14.83 15.91 -30.00
CA LEU A 479 15.87 15.14 -29.31
C LEU A 479 16.85 16.04 -28.59
N ASP A 480 17.29 17.14 -29.21
CA ASP A 480 18.28 18.04 -28.63
C ASP A 480 17.72 18.75 -27.39
N THR A 481 16.45 19.14 -27.44
CA THR A 481 15.72 19.67 -26.30
C THR A 481 15.64 18.67 -25.15
N THR A 482 15.30 17.41 -25.46
CA THR A 482 15.22 16.32 -24.47
C THR A 482 16.58 16.05 -23.82
N ILE A 483 17.66 16.06 -24.62
CA ILE A 483 19.03 15.91 -24.14
C ILE A 483 19.39 17.05 -23.18
N ARG A 484 19.19 18.31 -23.60
CA ARG A 484 19.53 19.48 -22.78
C ARG A 484 18.84 19.47 -21.42
N GLU A 485 17.52 19.25 -21.39
CA GLU A 485 16.77 19.15 -20.13
C GLU A 485 17.18 17.94 -19.28
N GLY A 486 17.56 16.83 -19.92
CA GLY A 486 18.09 15.65 -19.25
C GLY A 486 19.44 15.89 -18.59
N LEU A 487 20.37 16.55 -19.29
CA LEU A 487 21.71 16.87 -18.78
C LEU A 487 21.66 17.74 -17.52
N GLU A 488 20.85 18.80 -17.54
CA GLU A 488 20.64 19.67 -16.37
C GLU A 488 20.17 18.88 -15.14
N GLN A 489 19.25 17.92 -15.35
CA GLN A 489 18.70 17.09 -14.28
C GLN A 489 19.70 16.05 -13.77
N THR A 490 20.40 15.35 -14.67
CA THR A 490 21.44 14.38 -14.30
C THR A 490 22.54 15.04 -13.48
N LEU A 491 23.03 16.21 -13.88
CA LEU A 491 24.09 16.92 -13.17
C LEU A 491 23.66 17.41 -11.79
N ASP A 492 22.46 17.98 -11.67
CA ASP A 492 21.94 18.40 -10.38
C ASP A 492 21.75 17.21 -9.42
N TYR A 493 21.35 16.04 -9.93
CA TYR A 493 21.23 14.84 -9.10
C TYR A 493 22.61 14.28 -8.69
N MET A 494 23.59 14.28 -9.60
CA MET A 494 24.97 13.93 -9.26
C MET A 494 25.53 14.81 -8.14
N ASP A 495 25.23 16.11 -8.14
CA ASP A 495 25.67 17.03 -7.07
C ASP A 495 25.09 16.67 -5.70
N ARG A 496 23.79 16.34 -5.67
CA ARG A 496 23.09 15.99 -4.42
C ARG A 496 23.60 14.69 -3.82
N CYS A 497 23.84 13.70 -4.67
CA CYS A 497 24.23 12.36 -4.22
C CYS A 497 25.75 12.15 -4.18
N ARG A 498 26.56 13.11 -4.62
CA ARG A 498 28.01 12.91 -4.85
C ARG A 498 28.25 11.73 -5.80
N GLY A 499 27.57 11.77 -6.95
CA GLY A 499 27.69 10.75 -7.99
C GLY A 499 29.05 10.79 -8.68
N GLU A 500 29.63 9.61 -8.91
CA GLU A 500 30.91 9.41 -9.61
C GLU A 500 30.75 9.62 -11.12
N SER A 501 29.62 9.17 -11.69
CA SER A 501 29.26 9.39 -13.08
C SER A 501 27.75 9.54 -13.26
N GLY A 502 27.38 10.24 -14.34
CA GLY A 502 26.01 10.47 -14.75
C GLY A 502 25.74 9.86 -16.13
N HIS A 503 24.61 9.18 -16.24
CA HIS A 503 24.14 8.54 -17.45
C HIS A 503 22.73 9.01 -17.76
N LEU A 504 22.49 9.47 -18.99
CA LEU A 504 21.17 9.88 -19.47
C LEU A 504 20.68 8.89 -20.52
N VAL A 505 19.63 8.14 -20.22
CA VAL A 505 19.03 7.15 -21.14
C VAL A 505 17.77 7.74 -21.77
N ILE A 506 17.75 7.83 -23.09
CA ILE A 506 16.67 8.39 -23.89
C ILE A 506 15.98 7.27 -24.67
N PHE A 507 14.73 7.01 -24.34
CA PHE A 507 13.89 5.99 -24.97
C PHE A 507 13.14 6.58 -26.18
N ASP A 508 13.48 6.14 -27.40
CA ASP A 508 12.80 6.52 -28.64
C ASP A 508 11.79 5.43 -29.07
N ARG A 509 10.51 5.70 -28.83
CA ARG A 509 9.41 4.76 -29.12
C ARG A 509 8.83 4.88 -30.54
N HIS A 510 9.41 5.70 -31.42
CA HIS A 510 8.85 5.86 -32.77
C HIS A 510 9.04 4.57 -33.58
N GLU A 511 7.96 3.84 -33.86
CA GLU A 511 7.98 2.58 -34.63
C GLU A 511 8.58 2.76 -36.03
N SER A 512 8.41 3.95 -36.63
CA SER A 512 8.90 4.24 -37.98
C SER A 512 10.41 4.46 -38.06
N LYS A 513 11.12 4.63 -36.94
CA LYS A 513 12.57 4.85 -36.93
C LYS A 513 13.34 3.53 -36.81
N PRO A 514 14.37 3.32 -37.63
CA PRO A 514 15.22 2.13 -37.53
C PRO A 514 16.05 2.14 -36.24
N TRP A 515 16.40 0.95 -35.74
CA TRP A 515 17.14 0.78 -34.49
C TRP A 515 18.53 1.43 -34.53
N GLU A 516 19.15 1.51 -35.70
CA GLU A 516 20.44 2.16 -35.92
C GLU A 516 20.40 3.67 -35.62
N GLU A 517 19.23 4.30 -35.75
CA GLU A 517 19.04 5.71 -35.40
C GLU A 517 18.68 5.91 -33.92
N LYS A 518 18.07 4.90 -33.30
CA LYS A 518 17.68 4.92 -31.88
C LYS A 518 18.85 4.60 -30.96
N LEU A 519 19.73 3.69 -31.36
CA LEU A 519 20.85 3.22 -30.54
C LEU A 519 22.09 4.06 -30.76
N TYR A 520 22.45 4.86 -29.76
CA TYR A 520 23.69 5.62 -29.78
C TYR A 520 24.27 5.77 -28.38
N ARG A 521 25.57 6.08 -28.31
CA ARG A 521 26.28 6.49 -27.10
C ARG A 521 27.07 7.74 -27.43
N ARG A 522 26.88 8.82 -26.67
CA ARG A 522 27.58 10.09 -26.86
C ARG A 522 27.97 10.66 -25.51
N GLU A 523 29.16 11.24 -25.43
CA GLU A 523 29.57 12.01 -24.26
C GLU A 523 29.18 13.47 -24.48
N GLN A 524 28.43 14.04 -23.53
CA GLN A 524 27.99 15.44 -23.57
C GLN A 524 28.57 16.16 -22.37
N SER A 525 29.15 17.33 -22.60
CA SER A 525 29.67 18.18 -21.53
C SER A 525 28.72 19.35 -21.28
N HIS A 526 28.34 19.56 -20.03
CA HIS A 526 27.56 20.71 -19.59
C HIS A 526 28.17 21.24 -18.28
N ASP A 527 28.43 22.54 -18.22
CA ASP A 527 29.14 23.19 -17.09
C ASP A 527 30.47 22.52 -16.70
N GLY A 528 31.25 22.07 -17.69
CA GLY A 528 32.57 21.46 -17.47
C GLY A 528 32.55 20.04 -16.89
N ARG A 529 31.36 19.43 -16.80
CA ARG A 529 31.15 18.05 -16.34
C ARG A 529 30.56 17.21 -17.46
N SER A 530 31.00 15.96 -17.58
CA SER A 530 30.52 15.05 -18.62
C SER A 530 29.42 14.13 -18.12
N VAL A 531 28.44 13.89 -18.98
CA VAL A 531 27.36 12.92 -18.83
C VAL A 531 27.34 12.05 -20.08
N THR A 532 27.24 10.73 -19.89
CA THR A 532 27.12 9.80 -21.02
C THR A 532 25.65 9.66 -21.40
N VAL A 533 25.32 10.03 -22.63
CA VAL A 533 23.96 9.94 -23.18
C VAL A 533 23.81 8.67 -24.02
N TRP A 534 22.75 7.93 -23.75
CA TRP A 534 22.41 6.64 -24.37
C TRP A 534 21.07 6.76 -25.08
N GLY A 535 21.03 6.44 -26.36
CA GLY A 535 19.77 6.24 -27.08
C GLY A 535 19.33 4.79 -26.96
N ALA A 536 18.09 4.56 -26.53
CA ALA A 536 17.49 3.23 -26.35
C ALA A 536 16.18 3.13 -27.12
#